data_AF-A0A9P1GIH6-F1
#
_entry.id   AF-A0A9P1GIH6-F1
#
_cell.length_a   1.000
_cell.length_b   1.000
_cell.length_c   1.000
_cell.angle_alpha   90.00
_cell.angle_beta   90.00
_cell.angle_gamma   90.00
#
_symmetry.space_group_name_H-M   'P 1'
#
loop_
_entity.id
_entity.type
_entity.pdbx_description
1 polymer ?
#
loop_
_entity_poly.entity_id
_entity_poly.type
_entity_poly.pdbx_seq_one_letter_code
_entity_poly.pdbx_strand_id
1 'polypeptide(L)'
;MGHAMGSTSNLAFVLPESLPRLVTTRQSTRPHHGTVPGGSASQSTASASTAAWLCAATVATVAMAHRRGSKARVVSPAVLDGTADNAPKVVLMGDSVLDNFFWLETPKRHLRLQLQDALAKSRNAKVKQLKCVNLAVDQMTTFDFVERKPQDNPWDVYAKARRMVAFEDDEDKEYVVDGDGVIRSVENLKQLKNVKWVVLSLGGNDVYLNAEVKGKLVSSLLPQSEGKRKEVAQEFAKRLKGVLEKVKAGAPDASLILVVPYQPHQDFSLMMGAPINDEGKRIYGDILGDGTRVLERQVLPDLVNPMVIEMIALGREMGCPIIDLSQTLDPSNEEHYGTGEIGKVNELGTPWSGAEPSDVSSDFTAQLLAHAIAEGSKASVYRGLCRQEERGWTMTVKEEKNDWIFEKDYRFGGKPVSSTISRKRQGGEKPMFKLGAFDSFLAGAGVVILINIALLLQGGSPLGFDREEFERQLESQGLKEKITTTATASKTTT
;
A
#
# COMPACT_ATOMS: atom_id res chain seq x y z
N MET A 1 -21.91 -20.01 -41.81
CA MET A 1 -20.71 -19.34 -41.25
C MET A 1 -21.09 -17.89 -40.97
N GLY A 2 -21.44 -17.56 -39.73
CA GLY A 2 -21.87 -16.22 -39.34
C GLY A 2 -21.01 -15.72 -38.19
N HIS A 3 -20.27 -14.64 -38.43
CA HIS A 3 -19.43 -13.98 -37.43
C HIS A 3 -20.31 -13.19 -36.46
N ALA A 4 -20.22 -13.52 -35.17
CA ALA A 4 -20.74 -12.70 -34.07
C ALA A 4 -19.71 -11.61 -33.75
N MET A 5 -20.09 -10.34 -33.91
CA MET A 5 -19.35 -9.20 -33.37
C MET A 5 -19.62 -9.09 -31.87
N GLY A 6 -18.55 -9.07 -31.07
CA GLY A 6 -18.62 -8.84 -29.63
C GLY A 6 -19.03 -7.40 -29.33
N SER A 7 -20.11 -7.26 -28.56
CA SER A 7 -20.57 -6.00 -27.98
C SER A 7 -19.69 -5.62 -26.78
N THR A 8 -19.11 -4.43 -26.80
CA THR A 8 -18.47 -3.81 -25.62
C THR A 8 -19.55 -3.05 -24.85
N SER A 9 -19.81 -3.45 -23.62
CA SER A 9 -20.81 -2.79 -22.77
C SER A 9 -20.15 -1.64 -22.00
N ASN A 10 -20.47 -0.40 -22.35
CA ASN A 10 -20.14 0.77 -21.54
C ASN A 10 -21.14 0.88 -20.37
N LEU A 11 -20.74 0.46 -19.18
CA LEU A 11 -21.46 0.76 -17.94
C LEU A 11 -20.77 1.95 -17.25
N ALA A 12 -21.40 3.13 -17.34
CA ALA A 12 -21.05 4.28 -16.52
C ALA A 12 -21.74 4.14 -15.16
N PHE A 13 -20.95 4.15 -14.09
CA PHE A 13 -21.47 4.20 -12.71
C PHE A 13 -21.41 5.66 -12.23
N VAL A 14 -22.56 6.19 -11.82
CA VAL A 14 -22.69 7.51 -11.20
C VAL A 14 -22.75 7.30 -9.69
N LEU A 15 -21.85 7.92 -8.93
CA LEU A 15 -21.84 7.86 -7.47
C LEU A 15 -23.12 8.49 -6.88
N PRO A 16 -23.71 7.93 -5.80
CA PRO A 16 -24.85 8.55 -5.13
C PRO A 16 -24.42 9.76 -4.28
N GLU A 17 -25.09 10.89 -4.48
CA GLU A 17 -24.99 12.08 -3.63
C GLU A 17 -25.50 11.78 -2.21
N SER A 18 -24.72 12.11 -1.18
CA SER A 18 -25.29 12.33 0.16
C SER A 18 -24.57 13.43 0.95
N LEU A 19 -25.38 14.45 1.27
CA LEU A 19 -25.31 15.48 2.32
C LEU A 19 -24.61 16.84 2.07
N PRO A 20 -25.14 17.94 2.66
CA PRO A 20 -25.06 19.28 2.09
C PRO A 20 -23.81 20.05 2.53
N ARG A 21 -23.18 20.74 1.57
CA ARG A 21 -22.12 21.73 1.84
C ARG A 21 -22.74 22.98 2.49
N LEU A 22 -22.39 23.23 3.75
CA LEU A 22 -22.57 24.52 4.41
C LEU A 22 -21.60 25.52 3.76
N VAL A 23 -22.13 26.41 2.92
CA VAL A 23 -21.40 27.52 2.32
C VAL A 23 -21.37 28.67 3.32
N THR A 24 -20.23 28.89 3.98
CA THR A 24 -19.94 30.18 4.64
C THR A 24 -19.06 31.02 3.74
N THR A 25 -19.68 32.00 3.07
CA THR A 25 -18.99 33.11 2.41
C THR A 25 -18.33 33.99 3.46
N ARG A 26 -16.99 34.10 3.44
CA ARG A 26 -16.27 35.19 4.12
C ARG A 26 -15.60 36.08 3.09
N GLN A 27 -16.12 37.31 2.99
CA GLN A 27 -15.47 38.43 2.34
C GLN A 27 -14.15 38.74 3.04
N SER A 28 -13.07 38.83 2.27
CA SER A 28 -11.76 39.30 2.73
C SER A 28 -11.57 40.75 2.30
N THR A 29 -11.58 41.66 3.27
CA THR A 29 -11.15 43.05 3.12
C THR A 29 -9.64 43.13 3.36
N ARG A 30 -8.91 43.72 2.41
CA ARG A 30 -7.52 44.15 2.60
C ARG A 30 -7.45 45.28 3.64
N PRO A 31 -6.30 45.42 4.32
CA PRO A 31 -5.65 46.72 4.27
C PRO A 31 -4.13 46.68 4.06
N HIS A 32 -3.65 47.87 3.72
CA HIS A 32 -2.31 48.29 3.30
C HIS A 32 -1.26 48.39 4.43
N HIS A 33 0.01 48.29 3.98
CA HIS A 33 1.26 48.92 4.44
C HIS A 33 1.89 48.57 5.81
N GLY A 34 3.18 48.24 5.76
CA GLY A 34 4.12 48.33 6.87
C GLY A 34 5.49 47.72 6.52
N THR A 35 6.42 48.54 6.01
CA THR A 35 7.85 48.22 5.80
C THR A 35 8.66 48.62 7.03
N VAL A 36 9.40 47.70 7.68
CA VAL A 36 10.57 47.96 8.57
C VAL A 36 11.48 46.69 8.59
N PRO A 37 12.82 46.83 8.73
CA PRO A 37 13.79 45.83 8.25
C PRO A 37 14.51 45.01 9.34
N GLY A 38 15.19 43.95 8.88
CA GLY A 38 16.53 43.56 9.36
C GLY A 38 16.61 42.75 10.67
N GLY A 39 16.70 41.43 10.53
CA GLY A 39 17.13 40.53 11.61
C GLY A 39 17.78 39.28 11.03
N SER A 40 19.09 39.14 11.23
CA SER A 40 19.93 38.01 10.82
C SER A 40 19.52 36.73 11.54
N ALA A 41 19.02 35.73 10.80
CA ALA A 41 18.80 34.39 11.31
C ALA A 41 19.97 33.47 10.91
N SER A 42 20.67 32.99 11.93
CA SER A 42 21.67 31.92 11.84
C SER A 42 21.01 30.64 11.32
N GLN A 43 21.49 30.16 10.17
CA GLN A 43 21.09 28.88 9.60
C GLN A 43 21.68 27.73 10.43
N SER A 44 20.83 27.03 11.20
CA SER A 44 21.18 25.70 11.69
C SER A 44 20.83 24.68 10.61
N THR A 45 21.85 24.11 9.97
CA THR A 45 21.71 22.99 9.03
C THR A 45 21.45 21.71 9.80
N ALA A 46 20.19 21.39 10.09
CA ALA A 46 19.78 20.04 10.44
C ALA A 46 19.55 19.25 9.14
N SER A 47 20.17 18.07 9.03
CA SER A 47 20.20 17.27 7.80
C SER A 47 18.85 16.65 7.46
N ALA A 48 18.47 16.68 6.18
CA ALA A 48 17.21 16.16 5.64
C ALA A 48 16.98 14.63 5.78
N SER A 49 17.93 13.88 6.35
CA SER A 49 17.81 12.43 6.60
C SER A 49 16.90 12.05 7.78
N THR A 50 16.53 13.01 8.64
CA THR A 50 15.73 12.77 9.85
C THR A 50 14.21 12.68 9.58
N ALA A 51 13.74 13.32 8.51
CA ALA A 51 12.32 13.47 8.18
C ALA A 51 11.61 12.16 7.75
N ALA A 52 12.28 11.33 6.94
CA ALA A 52 11.76 10.03 6.50
C ALA A 52 11.58 9.03 7.65
N TRP A 53 12.51 9.09 8.60
CA TRP A 53 12.57 8.23 9.78
C TRP A 53 11.48 8.57 10.78
N LEU A 54 11.13 9.85 10.90
CA LEU A 54 10.13 10.29 11.86
C LEU A 54 8.70 9.87 11.52
N CYS A 55 8.32 9.54 10.28
CA CYS A 55 6.95 9.10 10.05
C CYS A 55 6.70 7.68 10.62
N ALA A 56 7.64 6.76 10.41
CA ALA A 56 7.62 5.44 11.03
C ALA A 56 7.94 5.51 12.54
N ALA A 57 8.87 6.39 12.94
CA ALA A 57 9.23 6.58 14.35
C ALA A 57 8.17 7.35 15.14
N THR A 58 7.36 8.25 14.56
CA THR A 58 6.25 8.95 15.24
C THR A 58 5.10 7.99 15.49
N VAL A 59 4.77 7.13 14.51
CA VAL A 59 3.85 6.00 14.71
C VAL A 59 4.39 5.04 15.78
N ALA A 60 5.69 4.77 15.80
CA ALA A 60 6.34 3.97 16.86
C ALA A 60 6.39 4.70 18.22
N THR A 61 6.55 6.02 18.27
CA THR A 61 6.73 6.82 19.51
C THR A 61 5.40 7.00 20.23
N VAL A 62 4.31 7.24 19.49
CA VAL A 62 2.94 7.17 20.03
C VAL A 62 2.60 5.76 20.52
N ALA A 63 3.10 4.71 19.84
CA ALA A 63 2.91 3.32 20.26
C ALA A 63 3.78 2.89 21.46
N MET A 64 4.95 3.51 21.68
CA MET A 64 5.92 3.16 22.73
C MET A 64 5.65 3.88 24.06
N ALA A 65 5.11 5.10 24.04
CA ALA A 65 4.78 5.87 25.25
C ALA A 65 3.69 5.22 26.14
N HIS A 66 3.03 4.16 25.66
CA HIS A 66 1.99 3.42 26.39
C HIS A 66 2.31 1.93 26.64
N ARG A 67 3.59 1.54 26.75
CA ARG A 67 4.00 0.20 27.23
C ARG A 67 3.71 -0.01 28.73
N ARG A 68 2.43 -0.06 29.12
CA ARG A 68 1.99 -0.75 30.35
C ARG A 68 0.86 -1.71 30.02
N GLY A 69 1.15 -3.01 30.12
CA GLY A 69 0.21 -4.04 30.57
C GLY A 69 -1.01 -4.38 29.71
N SER A 70 -1.22 -3.81 28.52
CA SER A 70 -2.32 -4.26 27.65
C SER A 70 -1.96 -5.60 27.00
N LYS A 71 -2.29 -6.72 27.66
CA LYS A 71 -2.41 -8.01 26.96
C LYS A 71 -3.35 -7.77 25.78
N ALA A 72 -2.86 -7.96 24.55
CA ALA A 72 -3.74 -7.96 23.40
C ALA A 72 -4.89 -8.91 23.73
N ARG A 73 -6.14 -8.42 23.65
CA ARG A 73 -7.29 -9.28 23.84
C ARG A 73 -7.20 -10.30 22.71
N VAL A 74 -6.95 -11.55 23.07
CA VAL A 74 -6.99 -12.65 22.13
C VAL A 74 -8.44 -12.72 21.68
N VAL A 75 -8.67 -12.38 20.42
CA VAL A 75 -9.94 -12.65 19.78
C VAL A 75 -10.08 -14.17 19.80
N SER A 76 -10.93 -14.66 20.70
CA SER A 76 -11.34 -16.05 20.64
C SER A 76 -11.86 -16.33 19.23
N PRO A 77 -11.60 -17.51 18.64
CA PRO A 77 -12.26 -17.96 17.41
C PRO A 77 -13.79 -17.74 17.41
N ALA A 78 -14.40 -17.53 18.59
CA ALA A 78 -15.77 -17.09 18.78
C ALA A 78 -16.17 -15.78 18.06
N VAL A 79 -15.25 -14.85 17.73
CA VAL A 79 -15.61 -13.69 16.87
C VAL A 79 -15.86 -14.15 15.43
N LEU A 80 -15.18 -15.20 14.98
CA LEU A 80 -15.53 -15.88 13.73
C LEU A 80 -16.82 -16.71 13.88
N ASP A 81 -17.24 -17.14 15.08
CA ASP A 81 -18.57 -17.75 15.31
C ASP A 81 -19.74 -16.76 15.20
N GLY A 82 -19.49 -15.45 15.32
CA GLY A 82 -20.45 -14.41 14.90
C GLY A 82 -20.85 -14.54 13.42
N THR A 83 -20.04 -15.26 12.63
CA THR A 83 -20.34 -15.67 11.25
C THR A 83 -21.10 -16.98 11.13
N ALA A 84 -21.85 -17.39 12.17
CA ALA A 84 -22.79 -18.52 12.13
C ALA A 84 -23.81 -18.42 10.98
N ASP A 85 -23.94 -17.23 10.36
CA ASP A 85 -24.56 -17.08 9.06
C ASP A 85 -23.79 -17.88 7.98
N ASN A 86 -24.47 -18.89 7.44
CA ASN A 86 -24.04 -19.67 6.28
C ASN A 86 -24.01 -18.83 4.98
N ALA A 87 -24.16 -17.51 5.04
CA ALA A 87 -24.00 -16.61 3.90
C ALA A 87 -22.65 -16.82 3.19
N PRO A 88 -22.65 -16.77 1.85
CA PRO A 88 -21.44 -16.90 1.05
C PRO A 88 -20.51 -15.70 1.24
N LYS A 89 -19.20 -15.94 1.33
CA LYS A 89 -18.23 -14.91 1.75
C LYS A 89 -17.22 -14.52 0.66
N VAL A 90 -16.83 -13.26 0.68
CA VAL A 90 -15.64 -12.70 0.02
C VAL A 90 -14.65 -12.35 1.13
N VAL A 91 -13.45 -12.91 1.10
CA VAL A 91 -12.45 -12.73 2.15
C VAL A 91 -11.31 -11.89 1.60
N LEU A 92 -11.01 -10.76 2.23
CA LEU A 92 -9.86 -9.92 1.93
C LEU A 92 -8.66 -10.42 2.73
N MET A 93 -7.52 -10.64 2.09
CA MET A 93 -6.27 -11.10 2.71
C MET A 93 -5.08 -10.36 2.11
N GLY A 94 -4.11 -9.98 2.92
CA GLY A 94 -2.96 -9.23 2.40
C GLY A 94 -2.53 -8.11 3.32
N ASP A 95 -2.13 -7.00 2.71
CA ASP A 95 -1.57 -5.82 3.35
C ASP A 95 -2.54 -4.64 3.47
N SER A 96 -2.01 -3.43 3.69
CA SER A 96 -2.75 -2.18 3.83
C SER A 96 -3.55 -1.76 2.61
N VAL A 97 -3.32 -2.33 1.43
CA VAL A 97 -4.20 -2.08 0.28
C VAL A 97 -5.61 -2.57 0.59
N LEU A 98 -5.71 -3.72 1.28
CA LEU A 98 -6.99 -4.30 1.68
C LEU A 98 -7.35 -3.98 3.14
N ASP A 99 -6.36 -3.68 3.98
CA ASP A 99 -6.52 -3.20 5.34
C ASP A 99 -6.22 -1.69 5.49
N ASN A 100 -6.95 -0.87 4.75
CA ASN A 100 -6.59 0.53 4.58
C ASN A 100 -7.09 1.49 5.67
N PHE A 101 -7.87 1.03 6.67
CA PHE A 101 -8.55 1.91 7.64
C PHE A 101 -7.61 2.94 8.31
N PHE A 102 -6.37 2.53 8.60
CA PHE A 102 -5.40 3.33 9.34
C PHE A 102 -4.95 4.58 8.57
N TRP A 103 -5.04 4.52 7.24
CA TRP A 103 -4.51 5.52 6.32
C TRP A 103 -5.58 6.40 5.68
N LEU A 104 -6.85 6.06 5.91
CA LEU A 104 -7.98 6.80 5.38
C LEU A 104 -8.20 8.11 6.13
N GLU A 105 -8.71 9.12 5.42
CA GLU A 105 -9.26 10.32 6.05
C GLU A 105 -10.46 9.96 6.92
N THR A 106 -11.30 9.06 6.40
CA THR A 106 -12.46 8.52 7.13
C THR A 106 -12.22 7.03 7.41
N PRO A 107 -11.60 6.63 8.53
CA PRO A 107 -11.30 5.22 8.82
C PRO A 107 -12.49 4.28 8.70
N LYS A 108 -13.71 4.77 8.97
CA LYS A 108 -14.97 4.03 8.83
C LYS A 108 -15.38 3.73 7.39
N ARG A 109 -14.68 4.27 6.40
CA ARG A 109 -14.90 3.99 4.98
C ARG A 109 -13.85 3.00 4.45
N HIS A 110 -13.32 2.11 5.29
CA HIS A 110 -12.35 1.10 4.86
C HIS A 110 -12.91 0.15 3.79
N LEU A 111 -12.01 -0.52 3.06
CA LEU A 111 -12.33 -1.27 1.85
C LEU A 111 -13.43 -2.33 2.06
N ARG A 112 -13.44 -3.03 3.22
CA ARG A 112 -14.49 -4.04 3.54
C ARG A 112 -15.90 -3.45 3.40
N LEU A 113 -16.15 -2.29 4.01
CA LEU A 113 -17.47 -1.63 3.99
C LEU A 113 -17.82 -1.15 2.58
N GLN A 114 -16.87 -0.55 1.87
CA GLN A 114 -17.09 -0.09 0.50
C GLN A 114 -17.37 -1.25 -0.46
N LEU A 115 -16.64 -2.37 -0.32
CA LEU A 115 -16.89 -3.58 -1.10
C LEU A 115 -18.24 -4.20 -0.74
N GLN A 116 -18.60 -4.25 0.54
CA GLN A 116 -19.91 -4.76 0.97
C GLN A 116 -21.08 -3.97 0.33
N ASP A 117 -20.97 -2.65 0.29
CA ASP A 117 -21.94 -1.77 -0.37
C ASP A 117 -21.96 -1.97 -1.89
N ALA A 118 -20.80 -2.06 -2.54
CA ALA A 118 -20.70 -2.32 -3.98
C ALA A 118 -21.31 -3.70 -4.37
N LEU A 119 -21.08 -4.73 -3.55
CA LEU A 119 -21.68 -6.06 -3.74
C LEU A 119 -23.21 -6.00 -3.60
N ALA A 120 -23.74 -5.30 -2.60
CA ALA A 120 -25.18 -5.15 -2.38
C ALA A 120 -25.89 -4.43 -3.54
N LYS A 121 -25.18 -3.51 -4.21
CA LYS A 121 -25.64 -2.78 -5.40
C LYS A 121 -25.53 -3.57 -6.71
N SER A 122 -24.81 -4.71 -6.73
CA SER A 122 -24.62 -5.54 -7.92
C SER A 122 -25.94 -6.00 -8.53
N ARG A 123 -26.08 -6.06 -9.86
CA ARG A 123 -27.30 -6.61 -10.50
C ARG A 123 -27.42 -8.13 -10.36
N ASN A 124 -26.32 -8.82 -10.06
CA ASN A 124 -26.28 -10.27 -9.93
C ASN A 124 -26.76 -10.70 -8.53
N ALA A 125 -27.90 -11.39 -8.46
CA ALA A 125 -28.50 -11.82 -7.19
C ALA A 125 -27.56 -12.69 -6.32
N LYS A 126 -26.70 -13.51 -6.95
CA LYS A 126 -25.72 -14.34 -6.24
C LYS A 126 -24.57 -13.52 -5.63
N VAL A 127 -24.30 -12.33 -6.19
CA VAL A 127 -23.27 -11.41 -5.70
C VAL A 127 -23.82 -10.55 -4.57
N LYS A 128 -25.08 -10.10 -4.66
CA LYS A 128 -25.74 -9.30 -3.62
C LYS A 128 -25.76 -9.97 -2.23
N GLN A 129 -25.84 -11.29 -2.21
CA GLN A 129 -25.86 -12.09 -0.97
C GLN A 129 -24.46 -12.31 -0.36
N LEU A 130 -23.38 -11.87 -1.04
CA LEU A 130 -22.03 -12.05 -0.54
C LEU A 130 -21.78 -11.13 0.67
N LYS A 131 -21.16 -11.71 1.70
CA LYS A 131 -20.63 -10.99 2.86
C LYS A 131 -19.14 -10.78 2.73
N CYS A 132 -18.68 -9.56 3.01
CA CYS A 132 -17.25 -9.25 2.99
C CYS A 132 -16.64 -9.42 4.39
N VAL A 133 -15.58 -10.22 4.49
CA VAL A 133 -14.79 -10.43 5.71
C VAL A 133 -13.37 -9.94 5.46
N ASN A 134 -12.80 -9.20 6.41
CA ASN A 134 -11.44 -8.69 6.29
C ASN A 134 -10.47 -9.47 7.21
N LEU A 135 -9.57 -10.24 6.61
CA LEU A 135 -8.44 -10.88 7.28
C LEU A 135 -7.09 -10.26 6.86
N ALA A 136 -7.09 -9.17 6.11
CA ALA A 136 -5.87 -8.45 5.75
C ALA A 136 -5.32 -7.71 6.97
N VAL A 137 -3.99 -7.52 6.96
CA VAL A 137 -3.24 -6.89 8.06
C VAL A 137 -2.18 -6.01 7.45
N ASP A 138 -2.14 -4.76 7.85
CA ASP A 138 -1.15 -3.79 7.38
C ASP A 138 0.31 -4.31 7.44
N GLN A 139 1.14 -3.92 6.48
CA GLN A 139 2.55 -4.31 6.33
C GLN A 139 2.81 -5.81 6.07
N MET A 140 1.79 -6.59 5.75
CA MET A 140 1.97 -8.01 5.39
C MET A 140 2.84 -8.15 4.12
N THR A 141 3.73 -9.14 4.11
CA THR A 141 4.60 -9.46 2.96
C THR A 141 4.43 -10.92 2.54
N THR A 142 5.03 -11.33 1.42
CA THR A 142 5.06 -12.77 1.07
C THR A 142 5.92 -13.61 2.03
N PHE A 143 6.80 -12.99 2.81
CA PHE A 143 7.70 -13.69 3.73
C PHE A 143 7.01 -14.16 5.01
N ASP A 144 6.04 -13.40 5.50
CA ASP A 144 5.37 -13.61 6.78
C ASP A 144 3.86 -13.86 6.65
N PHE A 145 3.31 -13.91 5.42
CA PHE A 145 1.89 -14.15 5.18
C PHE A 145 1.31 -15.37 5.92
N VAL A 146 2.04 -16.48 5.93
CA VAL A 146 1.53 -17.74 6.50
C VAL A 146 1.50 -17.69 8.02
N GLU A 147 2.56 -17.16 8.61
CA GLU A 147 2.72 -17.01 10.04
C GLU A 147 3.48 -15.71 10.31
N ARG A 148 2.77 -14.70 10.82
CA ARG A 148 3.36 -13.42 11.20
C ARG A 148 3.44 -13.32 12.70
N LYS A 149 4.66 -13.21 13.18
CA LYS A 149 4.97 -13.05 14.59
C LYS A 149 5.24 -11.56 14.90
N PRO A 150 4.80 -11.06 16.06
CA PRO A 150 4.84 -9.63 16.37
C PRO A 150 6.25 -9.08 16.66
N GLN A 151 7.23 -9.95 16.91
CA GLN A 151 8.64 -9.58 17.10
C GLN A 151 9.38 -9.33 15.76
N ASP A 152 8.96 -9.96 14.67
CA ASP A 152 9.62 -9.94 13.36
C ASP A 152 9.00 -8.84 12.49
N ASN A 153 7.67 -8.72 12.53
CA ASN A 153 6.92 -7.66 11.87
C ASN A 153 5.75 -7.21 12.76
N PRO A 154 5.95 -6.16 13.60
CA PRO A 154 4.95 -5.70 14.56
C PRO A 154 3.63 -5.28 13.88
N TRP A 155 2.51 -5.77 14.41
CA TRP A 155 1.16 -5.41 13.95
C TRP A 155 0.31 -4.79 15.07
N ASP A 156 0.84 -4.71 16.30
CA ASP A 156 0.10 -4.30 17.49
C ASP A 156 -0.28 -2.81 17.46
N VAL A 157 0.52 -1.98 16.79
CA VAL A 157 0.21 -0.56 16.57
C VAL A 157 -1.10 -0.40 15.79
N TYR A 158 -1.28 -1.17 14.72
CA TYR A 158 -2.50 -1.16 13.92
C TYR A 158 -3.69 -1.74 14.69
N ALA A 159 -3.46 -2.80 15.48
CA ALA A 159 -4.50 -3.36 16.35
C ALA A 159 -4.99 -2.36 17.40
N LYS A 160 -4.08 -1.55 17.97
CA LYS A 160 -4.44 -0.47 18.90
C LYS A 160 -5.24 0.62 18.17
N ALA A 161 -4.80 1.02 16.98
CA ALA A 161 -5.49 2.03 16.19
C ALA A 161 -6.91 1.60 15.80
N ARG A 162 -7.13 0.33 15.42
CA ARG A 162 -8.48 -0.21 15.15
C ARG A 162 -9.44 -0.01 16.31
N ARG A 163 -8.98 -0.23 17.54
CA ARG A 163 -9.79 -0.05 18.76
C ARG A 163 -10.13 1.42 19.05
N MET A 164 -9.38 2.36 18.48
CA MET A 164 -9.66 3.79 18.62
C MET A 164 -10.71 4.27 17.61
N VAL A 165 -10.89 3.54 16.51
CA VAL A 165 -11.94 3.85 15.53
C VAL A 165 -13.29 3.35 16.06
N ALA A 166 -14.29 4.22 16.01
CA ALA A 166 -15.67 3.87 16.36
C ALA A 166 -16.35 3.11 15.19
N PHE A 167 -15.88 1.89 14.92
CA PHE A 167 -16.50 0.98 13.95
C PHE A 167 -17.88 0.53 14.43
N GLU A 168 -18.80 0.38 13.47
CA GLU A 168 -20.16 -0.12 13.73
C GLU A 168 -20.11 -1.62 14.07
N ASP A 169 -19.39 -2.39 13.26
CA ASP A 169 -19.27 -3.84 13.42
C ASP A 169 -18.10 -4.20 14.36
N ASP A 170 -18.34 -5.16 15.26
CA ASP A 170 -17.31 -5.63 16.20
C ASP A 170 -16.15 -6.36 15.50
N GLU A 171 -16.41 -7.00 14.34
CA GLU A 171 -15.40 -7.70 13.55
C GLU A 171 -14.30 -6.78 13.01
N ASP A 172 -14.57 -5.48 12.84
CA ASP A 172 -13.58 -4.52 12.34
C ASP A 172 -12.65 -3.99 13.43
N LYS A 173 -13.01 -4.18 14.70
CA LYS A 173 -12.31 -3.57 15.84
C LYS A 173 -11.01 -4.28 16.19
N GLU A 174 -10.85 -5.55 15.80
CA GLU A 174 -9.71 -6.38 16.19
C GLU A 174 -9.23 -7.27 15.03
N TYR A 175 -7.93 -7.57 15.02
CA TYR A 175 -7.39 -8.62 14.15
C TYR A 175 -7.68 -10.00 14.71
N VAL A 176 -7.77 -10.99 13.81
CA VAL A 176 -7.79 -12.40 14.18
C VAL A 176 -6.37 -12.84 14.53
N VAL A 177 -6.11 -12.97 15.84
CA VAL A 177 -4.80 -13.29 16.41
C VAL A 177 -4.95 -14.51 17.31
N ASP A 178 -4.06 -15.48 17.17
CA ASP A 178 -4.05 -16.67 18.00
C ASP A 178 -3.64 -16.36 19.45
N GLY A 179 -3.85 -17.33 20.35
CA GLY A 179 -3.56 -17.17 21.78
C GLY A 179 -2.10 -16.85 22.12
N ASP A 180 -1.17 -17.15 21.21
CA ASP A 180 0.25 -16.84 21.30
C ASP A 180 0.63 -15.46 20.70
N GLY A 181 -0.35 -14.68 20.24
CA GLY A 181 -0.10 -13.40 19.60
C GLY A 181 0.39 -13.52 18.16
N VAL A 182 0.24 -14.67 17.52
CA VAL A 182 0.66 -14.88 16.13
C VAL A 182 -0.54 -14.78 15.20
N ILE A 183 -0.34 -14.17 14.03
CA ILE A 183 -1.36 -14.14 12.97
C ILE A 183 -1.06 -15.27 12.00
N ARG A 184 -1.99 -16.22 11.89
CA ARG A 184 -1.89 -17.37 10.97
C ARG A 184 -2.91 -17.25 9.85
N SER A 185 -2.60 -16.44 8.84
CA SER A 185 -3.58 -16.01 7.83
C SER A 185 -4.32 -17.17 7.16
N VAL A 186 -3.61 -18.25 6.82
CA VAL A 186 -4.22 -19.44 6.18
C VAL A 186 -5.07 -20.25 7.15
N GLU A 187 -4.68 -20.36 8.43
CA GLU A 187 -5.50 -21.04 9.44
C GLU A 187 -6.75 -20.23 9.79
N ASN A 188 -6.64 -18.90 9.85
CA ASN A 188 -7.79 -18.00 10.00
C ASN A 188 -8.78 -18.14 8.83
N LEU A 189 -8.29 -18.29 7.60
CA LEU A 189 -9.13 -18.56 6.43
C LEU A 189 -9.89 -19.89 6.54
N LYS A 190 -9.24 -20.96 7.00
CA LYS A 190 -9.85 -22.30 7.16
C LYS A 190 -11.00 -22.33 8.17
N GLN A 191 -10.98 -21.41 9.13
CA GLN A 191 -12.04 -21.31 10.14
C GLN A 191 -13.34 -20.73 9.55
N LEU A 192 -13.27 -20.04 8.41
CA LEU A 192 -14.43 -19.46 7.74
C LEU A 192 -15.22 -20.50 6.94
N LYS A 193 -16.55 -20.46 7.07
CA LYS A 193 -17.47 -21.29 6.28
C LYS A 193 -18.00 -20.56 5.05
N ASN A 194 -18.27 -21.32 3.99
CA ASN A 194 -18.89 -20.86 2.74
C ASN A 194 -18.10 -19.72 2.03
N VAL A 195 -16.77 -19.80 2.05
CA VAL A 195 -15.90 -18.88 1.30
C VAL A 195 -16.08 -19.12 -0.20
N LYS A 196 -16.53 -18.10 -0.93
CA LYS A 196 -16.68 -18.14 -2.40
C LYS A 196 -15.54 -17.44 -3.11
N TRP A 197 -14.98 -16.42 -2.48
CA TRP A 197 -13.91 -15.61 -3.04
C TRP A 197 -12.86 -15.31 -1.99
N VAL A 198 -11.59 -15.37 -2.40
CA VAL A 198 -10.46 -14.83 -1.65
C VAL A 198 -9.79 -13.78 -2.53
N VAL A 199 -9.65 -12.57 -2.00
CA VAL A 199 -8.94 -11.45 -2.63
C VAL A 199 -7.60 -11.33 -1.94
N LEU A 200 -6.51 -11.38 -2.70
CA LEU A 200 -5.15 -11.34 -2.17
C LEU A 200 -4.37 -10.14 -2.72
N SER A 201 -3.83 -9.29 -1.83
CA SER A 201 -2.89 -8.23 -2.18
C SER A 201 -1.59 -8.37 -1.39
N LEU A 202 -0.47 -8.58 -2.09
CA LEU A 202 0.87 -8.72 -1.53
C LEU A 202 1.90 -8.20 -2.53
N GLY A 203 3.12 -7.97 -2.06
CA GLY A 203 4.28 -7.68 -2.91
C GLY A 203 4.70 -6.22 -2.92
N GLY A 204 3.80 -5.28 -2.61
CA GLY A 204 4.21 -3.90 -2.34
C GLY A 204 5.24 -3.88 -1.21
N ASN A 205 4.87 -4.41 -0.04
CA ASN A 205 5.74 -4.43 1.14
C ASN A 205 6.99 -5.33 0.98
N ASP A 206 6.98 -6.30 0.08
CA ASP A 206 8.21 -7.03 -0.30
C ASP A 206 9.26 -6.07 -0.88
N VAL A 207 8.83 -5.05 -1.62
CA VAL A 207 9.71 -4.00 -2.14
C VAL A 207 9.97 -2.93 -1.08
N TYR A 208 8.97 -2.50 -0.29
CA TYR A 208 9.18 -1.40 0.67
C TYR A 208 9.96 -1.80 1.92
N LEU A 209 9.65 -2.96 2.51
CA LEU A 209 10.09 -3.31 3.86
C LEU A 209 11.29 -4.26 3.85
N ASN A 210 11.43 -5.11 2.84
CA ASN A 210 12.52 -6.08 2.80
C ASN A 210 13.82 -5.45 2.27
N ALA A 211 14.80 -5.30 3.17
CA ALA A 211 16.09 -4.68 2.84
C ALA A 211 16.89 -5.44 1.77
N GLU A 212 16.79 -6.77 1.73
CA GLU A 212 17.48 -7.58 0.72
C GLU A 212 16.89 -7.35 -0.67
N VAL A 213 15.56 -7.39 -0.79
CA VAL A 213 14.86 -7.10 -2.05
C VAL A 213 15.19 -5.69 -2.53
N LYS A 214 15.12 -4.68 -1.65
CA LYS A 214 15.54 -3.30 -1.97
C LYS A 214 16.98 -3.23 -2.46
N GLY A 215 17.91 -3.86 -1.73
CA GLY A 215 19.32 -3.88 -2.09
C GLY A 215 19.58 -4.51 -3.47
N LYS A 216 18.91 -5.63 -3.78
CA LYS A 216 18.99 -6.28 -5.10
C LYS A 216 18.42 -5.39 -6.22
N LEU A 217 17.26 -4.76 -6.00
CA LEU A 217 16.64 -3.86 -6.96
C LEU A 217 17.49 -2.61 -7.21
N VAL A 218 17.98 -1.93 -6.17
CA VAL A 218 18.87 -0.77 -6.34
C VAL A 218 20.17 -1.17 -7.06
N SER A 219 20.78 -2.30 -6.66
CA SER A 219 21.99 -2.80 -7.32
C SER A 219 21.78 -3.10 -8.80
N SER A 220 20.55 -3.45 -9.20
CA SER A 220 20.22 -3.77 -10.58
C SER A 220 20.23 -2.57 -11.54
N LEU A 221 20.29 -1.35 -11.00
CA LEU A 221 20.48 -0.13 -11.78
C LEU A 221 21.90 -0.03 -12.37
N LEU A 222 22.86 -0.83 -11.86
CA LEU A 222 24.19 -0.94 -12.43
C LEU A 222 24.16 -1.80 -13.72
N PRO A 223 24.81 -1.38 -14.82
CA PRO A 223 24.79 -2.10 -16.10
C PRO A 223 25.16 -3.60 -16.00
N GLN A 224 26.13 -3.93 -15.14
CA GLN A 224 26.59 -5.30 -14.90
C GLN A 224 25.66 -6.15 -14.01
N SER A 225 24.57 -5.58 -13.50
CA SER A 225 23.67 -6.21 -12.53
C SER A 225 22.20 -6.19 -12.96
N GLU A 226 21.88 -5.85 -14.22
CA GLU A 226 20.50 -5.80 -14.72
C GLU A 226 19.73 -7.11 -14.50
N GLY A 227 20.44 -8.25 -14.53
CA GLY A 227 19.87 -9.58 -14.25
C GLY A 227 19.27 -9.74 -12.86
N LYS A 228 19.68 -8.91 -11.87
CA LYS A 228 19.16 -8.98 -10.50
C LYS A 228 17.68 -8.66 -10.40
N ARG A 229 17.11 -7.81 -11.27
CA ARG A 229 15.65 -7.56 -11.30
C ARG A 229 14.88 -8.83 -11.62
N LYS A 230 15.38 -9.59 -12.60
CA LYS A 230 14.78 -10.85 -13.01
C LYS A 230 14.87 -11.89 -11.91
N GLU A 231 16.01 -11.97 -11.23
CA GLU A 231 16.18 -12.84 -10.06
C GLU A 231 15.16 -12.50 -8.97
N VAL A 232 15.06 -11.22 -8.57
CA VAL A 232 14.07 -10.75 -7.59
C VAL A 232 12.64 -11.11 -8.01
N ALA A 233 12.28 -10.89 -9.28
CA ALA A 233 10.97 -11.23 -9.81
C ALA A 233 10.67 -12.72 -9.74
N GLN A 234 11.64 -13.58 -10.09
CA GLN A 234 11.48 -15.04 -10.02
C GLN A 234 11.37 -15.55 -8.58
N GLU A 235 12.17 -15.01 -7.67
CA GLU A 235 12.11 -15.33 -6.25
C GLU A 235 10.76 -14.91 -5.66
N PHE A 236 10.28 -13.72 -6.00
CA PHE A 236 8.97 -13.22 -5.63
C PHE A 236 7.85 -14.12 -6.18
N ALA A 237 7.88 -14.45 -7.47
CA ALA A 237 6.90 -15.33 -8.12
C ALA A 237 6.81 -16.68 -7.40
N LYS A 238 7.97 -17.28 -7.07
CA LYS A 238 8.03 -18.55 -6.34
C LYS A 238 7.39 -18.43 -4.95
N ARG A 239 7.67 -17.37 -4.19
CA ARG A 239 7.07 -17.15 -2.87
C ARG A 239 5.57 -16.92 -2.98
N LEU A 240 5.15 -16.03 -3.88
CA LEU A 240 3.73 -15.72 -4.10
C LEU A 240 2.96 -16.98 -4.51
N LYS A 241 3.48 -17.77 -5.45
CA LYS A 241 2.87 -19.06 -5.83
C LYS A 241 2.66 -19.98 -4.62
N GLY A 242 3.67 -20.13 -3.77
CA GLY A 242 3.54 -20.92 -2.54
C GLY A 242 2.48 -20.37 -1.57
N VAL A 243 2.29 -19.05 -1.52
CA VAL A 243 1.17 -18.42 -0.80
C VAL A 243 -0.17 -18.77 -1.44
N LEU A 244 -0.29 -18.65 -2.76
CA LEU A 244 -1.53 -18.94 -3.50
C LEU A 244 -1.97 -20.39 -3.33
N GLU A 245 -1.05 -21.33 -3.41
CA GLU A 245 -1.31 -22.75 -3.20
C GLU A 245 -1.84 -23.02 -1.78
N LYS A 246 -1.26 -22.38 -0.77
CA LYS A 246 -1.72 -22.50 0.63
C LYS A 246 -3.09 -21.86 0.85
N VAL A 247 -3.35 -20.70 0.25
CA VAL A 247 -4.67 -20.04 0.29
C VAL A 247 -5.72 -20.94 -0.38
N LYS A 248 -5.41 -21.50 -1.54
CA LYS A 248 -6.30 -22.43 -2.25
C LYS A 248 -6.54 -23.71 -1.44
N ALA A 249 -5.53 -24.23 -0.75
CA ALA A 249 -5.70 -25.36 0.17
C ALA A 249 -6.55 -25.00 1.41
N GLY A 250 -6.48 -23.75 1.89
CA GLY A 250 -7.29 -23.26 3.00
C GLY A 250 -8.76 -23.03 2.66
N ALA A 251 -9.06 -22.69 1.40
CA ALA A 251 -10.42 -22.50 0.88
C ALA A 251 -10.57 -23.14 -0.52
N PRO A 252 -10.66 -24.48 -0.61
CA PRO A 252 -10.59 -25.21 -1.90
C PRO A 252 -11.70 -24.82 -2.88
N ASP A 253 -12.89 -24.52 -2.37
CA ASP A 253 -14.05 -24.15 -3.19
C ASP A 253 -14.07 -22.67 -3.60
N ALA A 254 -13.17 -21.85 -3.05
CA ALA A 254 -13.12 -20.42 -3.34
C ALA A 254 -12.41 -20.15 -4.67
N SER A 255 -12.91 -19.14 -5.39
CA SER A 255 -12.16 -18.49 -6.45
C SER A 255 -11.18 -17.48 -5.85
N LEU A 256 -10.03 -17.32 -6.50
CA LEU A 256 -9.01 -16.37 -6.08
C LEU A 256 -9.14 -15.10 -6.94
N ILE A 257 -8.78 -13.94 -6.39
CA ILE A 257 -8.51 -12.70 -7.12
C ILE A 257 -7.16 -12.19 -6.64
N LEU A 258 -6.29 -11.82 -7.58
CA LEU A 258 -5.01 -11.17 -7.27
C LEU A 258 -5.12 -9.65 -7.45
N VAL A 259 -4.56 -8.89 -6.53
CA VAL A 259 -4.50 -7.43 -6.60
C VAL A 259 -3.05 -7.00 -6.80
N VAL A 260 -2.76 -6.43 -7.97
CA VAL A 260 -1.46 -5.86 -8.29
C VAL A 260 -1.27 -4.58 -7.48
N PRO A 261 -0.12 -4.41 -6.79
CA PRO A 261 0.21 -3.16 -6.10
C PRO A 261 0.17 -1.95 -7.05
N TYR A 262 0.02 -0.75 -6.51
CA TYR A 262 0.07 0.48 -7.28
C TYR A 262 1.39 1.23 -7.07
N GLN A 263 1.64 2.25 -7.91
CA GLN A 263 2.75 3.18 -7.69
C GLN A 263 2.32 4.22 -6.64
N PRO A 264 3.11 4.46 -5.57
CA PRO A 264 2.84 5.53 -4.62
C PRO A 264 2.68 6.89 -5.28
N HIS A 265 2.16 7.86 -4.54
CA HIS A 265 2.16 9.24 -4.99
C HIS A 265 3.58 9.67 -5.40
N GLN A 266 3.68 10.50 -6.43
CA GLN A 266 4.96 10.92 -7.05
C GLN A 266 5.93 11.63 -6.09
N ASP A 267 5.42 12.13 -4.98
CA ASP A 267 6.22 12.78 -3.93
C ASP A 267 6.70 11.81 -2.86
N PHE A 268 6.18 10.58 -2.84
CA PHE A 268 6.68 9.52 -1.97
C PHE A 268 8.00 8.96 -2.52
N SER A 269 8.96 8.75 -1.63
CA SER A 269 10.23 8.10 -1.93
C SER A 269 10.36 6.74 -1.25
N LEU A 270 10.88 5.73 -1.97
CA LEU A 270 11.26 4.45 -1.37
C LEU A 270 12.41 4.58 -0.37
N MET A 271 13.37 5.46 -0.68
CA MET A 271 14.57 5.69 0.11
C MET A 271 14.36 6.74 1.20
N MET A 272 13.64 7.82 0.87
CA MET A 272 13.48 9.02 1.69
C MET A 272 12.07 9.22 2.22
N GLY A 273 11.15 8.29 1.98
CA GLY A 273 9.76 8.39 2.44
C GLY A 273 9.04 9.65 1.94
N ALA A 274 8.06 10.08 2.73
CA ALA A 274 7.29 11.29 2.53
C ALA A 274 8.14 12.55 2.75
N PRO A 275 7.91 13.65 2.00
CA PRO A 275 8.53 14.95 2.26
C PRO A 275 7.86 15.64 3.44
N ILE A 276 7.87 15.07 4.64
CA ILE A 276 7.21 15.64 5.83
C ILE A 276 8.18 15.79 6.98
N ASN A 277 8.11 16.91 7.70
CA ASN A 277 8.92 17.14 8.89
C ASN A 277 8.31 16.49 10.13
N ASP A 278 8.97 16.68 11.27
CA ASP A 278 8.55 16.18 12.58
C ASP A 278 7.18 16.69 13.04
N GLU A 279 6.71 17.81 12.45
CA GLU A 279 5.38 18.37 12.69
C GLU A 279 4.33 17.82 11.71
N GLY A 280 4.69 16.87 10.84
CA GLY A 280 3.84 16.35 9.78
C GLY A 280 3.66 17.32 8.61
N LYS A 281 4.36 18.46 8.58
CA LYS A 281 4.22 19.45 7.50
C LYS A 281 5.08 19.07 6.30
N ARG A 282 4.51 19.26 5.12
CA ARG A 282 5.22 19.09 3.86
C ARG A 282 6.45 20.01 3.77
N ILE A 283 7.60 19.43 3.45
CA ILE A 283 8.86 20.12 3.22
C ILE A 283 9.06 20.25 1.71
N TYR A 284 9.40 21.45 1.26
CA TYR A 284 9.82 21.72 -0.11
C TYR A 284 11.23 22.32 -0.12
N GLY A 285 11.97 22.11 -1.20
CA GLY A 285 13.30 22.72 -1.39
C GLY A 285 14.45 21.91 -0.79
N ASP A 286 14.19 20.67 -0.37
CA ASP A 286 15.24 19.68 -0.11
C ASP A 286 15.74 19.17 -1.46
N ILE A 287 16.75 19.85 -2.02
CA ILE A 287 17.30 19.54 -3.35
C ILE A 287 17.68 18.05 -3.47
N LEU A 288 18.21 17.46 -2.39
CA LEU A 288 18.62 16.06 -2.38
C LEU A 288 17.39 15.14 -2.37
N GLY A 289 16.47 15.32 -1.43
CA GLY A 289 15.25 14.51 -1.35
C GLY A 289 14.37 14.64 -2.60
N ASP A 290 14.19 15.86 -3.11
CA ASP A 290 13.42 16.13 -4.33
C ASP A 290 14.09 15.49 -5.56
N GLY A 291 15.43 15.55 -5.64
CA GLY A 291 16.20 14.85 -6.67
C GLY A 291 16.05 13.33 -6.59
N THR A 292 16.09 12.75 -5.39
CA THR A 292 15.89 11.32 -5.16
C THR A 292 14.48 10.88 -5.56
N ARG A 293 13.43 11.62 -5.16
CA ARG A 293 12.03 11.34 -5.54
C ARG A 293 11.84 11.34 -7.05
N VAL A 294 12.39 12.34 -7.74
CA VAL A 294 12.31 12.43 -9.21
C VAL A 294 12.99 11.24 -9.87
N LEU A 295 14.18 10.84 -9.39
CA LEU A 295 14.90 9.69 -9.91
C LEU A 295 14.12 8.40 -9.68
N GLU A 296 13.67 8.16 -8.44
CA GLU A 296 12.88 6.98 -8.07
C GLU A 296 11.62 6.87 -8.89
N ARG A 297 10.88 7.95 -9.09
CA ARG A 297 9.68 7.96 -9.94
C ARG A 297 9.97 7.47 -11.35
N GLN A 298 11.13 7.82 -11.90
CA GLN A 298 11.52 7.41 -13.25
C GLN A 298 11.94 5.94 -13.30
N VAL A 299 12.65 5.45 -12.29
CA VAL A 299 13.21 4.07 -12.30
C VAL A 299 12.27 3.03 -11.69
N LEU A 300 11.37 3.42 -10.80
CA LEU A 300 10.52 2.51 -10.04
C LEU A 300 9.66 1.61 -10.94
N PRO A 301 9.01 2.13 -12.00
CA PRO A 301 8.35 1.28 -12.99
C PRO A 301 9.27 0.19 -13.54
N ASP A 302 10.48 0.53 -13.97
CA ASP A 302 11.40 -0.44 -14.56
C ASP A 302 11.94 -1.45 -13.53
N LEU A 303 12.08 -1.04 -12.27
CA LEU A 303 12.49 -1.91 -11.17
C LEU A 303 11.43 -2.97 -10.83
N VAL A 304 10.16 -2.56 -10.76
CA VAL A 304 9.06 -3.40 -10.23
C VAL A 304 8.28 -4.11 -11.34
N ASN A 305 8.30 -3.60 -12.58
CA ASN A 305 7.56 -4.18 -13.71
C ASN A 305 7.82 -5.69 -13.90
N PRO A 306 9.06 -6.22 -13.77
CA PRO A 306 9.29 -7.65 -13.84
C PRO A 306 8.53 -8.46 -12.77
N MET A 307 8.44 -7.96 -11.53
CA MET A 307 7.69 -8.64 -10.46
C MET A 307 6.19 -8.70 -10.77
N VAL A 308 5.65 -7.62 -11.33
CA VAL A 308 4.23 -7.52 -11.67
C VAL A 308 3.89 -8.41 -12.87
N ILE A 309 4.78 -8.49 -13.86
CA ILE A 309 4.67 -9.45 -14.96
C ILE A 309 4.55 -10.87 -14.42
N GLU A 310 5.40 -11.27 -13.48
CA GLU A 310 5.33 -12.59 -12.87
C GLU A 310 4.03 -12.80 -12.08
N MET A 311 3.53 -11.78 -11.36
CA MET A 311 2.21 -11.84 -10.70
C MET A 311 1.07 -12.04 -11.70
N ILE A 312 1.11 -11.35 -12.84
CA ILE A 312 0.10 -11.48 -13.89
C ILE A 312 0.16 -12.87 -14.53
N ALA A 313 1.36 -13.38 -14.78
CA ALA A 313 1.58 -14.72 -15.29
C ALA A 313 1.05 -15.79 -14.32
N LEU A 314 1.25 -15.61 -13.01
CA LEU A 314 0.66 -16.47 -11.99
C LEU A 314 -0.86 -16.41 -11.98
N GLY A 315 -1.45 -15.22 -12.14
CA GLY A 315 -2.91 -15.10 -12.23
C GLY A 315 -3.49 -15.88 -13.42
N ARG A 316 -2.78 -15.88 -14.55
CA ARG A 316 -3.11 -16.69 -15.73
C ARG A 316 -2.98 -18.19 -15.44
N GLU A 317 -1.87 -18.60 -14.84
CA GLU A 317 -1.61 -20.01 -14.47
C GLU A 317 -2.70 -20.54 -13.53
N MET A 318 -3.10 -19.74 -12.54
CA MET A 318 -4.11 -20.08 -11.54
C MET A 318 -5.55 -19.90 -12.03
N GLY A 319 -5.73 -19.34 -13.23
CA GLY A 319 -7.05 -19.04 -13.78
C GLY A 319 -7.85 -18.02 -12.97
N CYS A 320 -7.19 -17.06 -12.31
CA CYS A 320 -7.85 -16.07 -11.48
C CYS A 320 -7.91 -14.67 -12.13
N PRO A 321 -8.96 -13.87 -11.82
CA PRO A 321 -8.98 -12.44 -12.09
C PRO A 321 -7.82 -11.70 -11.44
N ILE A 322 -7.37 -10.64 -12.11
CA ILE A 322 -6.39 -9.69 -11.59
C ILE A 322 -7.01 -8.30 -11.54
N ILE A 323 -6.89 -7.61 -10.41
CA ILE A 323 -7.16 -6.19 -10.28
C ILE A 323 -5.84 -5.44 -10.40
N ASP A 324 -5.69 -4.61 -11.44
CA ASP A 324 -4.47 -3.83 -11.66
C ASP A 324 -4.62 -2.41 -11.12
N LEU A 325 -4.20 -2.20 -9.87
CA LEU A 325 -4.23 -0.88 -9.26
C LEU A 325 -3.14 0.04 -9.81
N SER A 326 -2.03 -0.49 -10.33
CA SER A 326 -0.95 0.31 -10.91
C SER A 326 -1.38 1.10 -12.14
N GLN A 327 -2.35 0.59 -12.90
CA GLN A 327 -2.93 1.29 -14.05
C GLN A 327 -4.27 1.96 -13.72
N THR A 328 -4.75 1.83 -12.48
CA THR A 328 -5.98 2.45 -11.99
C THR A 328 -5.69 3.74 -11.24
N LEU A 329 -4.69 3.74 -10.36
CA LEU A 329 -4.34 4.89 -9.54
C LEU A 329 -3.35 5.80 -10.28
N ASP A 330 -3.62 7.10 -10.33
CA ASP A 330 -2.74 8.08 -10.95
C ASP A 330 -1.76 8.61 -9.91
N PRO A 331 -0.46 8.26 -9.96
CA PRO A 331 0.54 8.69 -8.98
C PRO A 331 0.76 10.21 -8.95
N SER A 332 0.20 10.97 -9.90
CA SER A 332 0.26 12.44 -9.88
C SER A 332 -0.96 13.11 -9.24
N ASN A 333 -1.96 12.33 -8.82
CA ASN A 333 -3.18 12.83 -8.21
C ASN A 333 -3.24 12.51 -6.72
N GLU A 334 -3.05 13.52 -5.87
CA GLU A 334 -3.10 13.37 -4.41
C GLU A 334 -4.44 12.82 -3.91
N GLU A 335 -5.57 13.12 -4.57
CA GLU A 335 -6.89 12.61 -4.14
C GLU A 335 -6.99 11.07 -4.24
N HIS A 336 -6.12 10.41 -5.00
CA HIS A 336 -6.05 8.95 -5.06
C HIS A 336 -5.32 8.33 -3.85
N TYR A 337 -4.73 9.14 -2.96
CA TYR A 337 -3.90 8.61 -1.88
C TYR A 337 -4.18 9.28 -0.52
N GLY A 338 -4.12 8.46 0.53
CA GLY A 338 -4.38 8.82 1.93
C GLY A 338 -5.52 9.81 2.14
N THR A 339 -5.18 10.95 2.75
CA THR A 339 -6.15 11.99 3.12
C THR A 339 -6.31 13.11 2.08
N GLY A 340 -5.79 12.90 0.87
CA GLY A 340 -5.83 13.86 -0.23
C GLY A 340 -4.79 14.98 -0.18
N GLU A 341 -3.93 15.01 0.84
CA GLU A 341 -2.84 16.00 0.98
C GLU A 341 -1.69 15.44 1.83
N ILE A 342 -0.47 15.39 1.29
CA ILE A 342 0.68 14.79 2.00
C ILE A 342 0.98 15.55 3.29
N GLY A 343 1.11 14.81 4.39
CA GLY A 343 1.31 15.37 5.73
C GLY A 343 0.02 15.77 6.46
N LYS A 344 -1.13 15.80 5.76
CA LYS A 344 -2.42 15.96 6.43
C LYS A 344 -2.66 14.76 7.36
N VAL A 345 -3.16 15.10 8.54
CA VAL A 345 -3.39 14.16 9.64
C VAL A 345 -4.83 13.68 9.60
N ASN A 346 -5.04 12.37 9.72
CA ASN A 346 -6.39 11.79 9.77
C ASN A 346 -7.00 11.83 11.19
N GLU A 347 -8.21 11.26 11.34
CA GLU A 347 -8.93 11.16 12.62
C GLU A 347 -8.13 10.43 13.72
N LEU A 348 -7.11 9.64 13.35
CA LEU A 348 -6.25 8.90 14.28
C LEU A 348 -4.99 9.68 14.67
N GLY A 349 -4.83 10.94 14.24
CA GLY A 349 -3.61 11.69 14.52
C GLY A 349 -2.41 11.23 13.69
N THR A 350 -2.63 10.45 12.62
CA THR A 350 -1.57 9.91 11.77
C THR A 350 -1.39 10.78 10.51
N PRO A 351 -0.19 11.33 10.25
CA PRO A 351 0.09 12.03 8.99
C PRO A 351 0.19 11.05 7.83
N TRP A 352 -0.38 11.42 6.68
CA TRP A 352 -0.28 10.59 5.47
C TRP A 352 1.08 10.75 4.79
N SER A 353 1.63 9.61 4.33
CA SER A 353 2.98 9.50 3.80
C SER A 353 3.08 9.76 2.29
N GLY A 354 2.05 9.46 1.51
CA GLY A 354 2.21 9.34 0.05
C GLY A 354 1.99 7.92 -0.48
N ALA A 355 2.07 6.90 0.38
CA ALA A 355 2.13 5.50 -0.05
C ALA A 355 0.77 4.80 -0.07
N GLU A 356 -0.19 5.21 0.74
CA GLU A 356 -1.42 4.44 0.97
C GLU A 356 -2.61 4.97 0.17
N PRO A 357 -3.62 4.13 -0.17
CA PRO A 357 -4.73 4.57 -1.00
C PRO A 357 -5.74 5.40 -0.19
N SER A 358 -6.39 6.36 -0.84
CA SER A 358 -7.40 7.22 -0.21
C SER A 358 -8.78 6.58 -0.09
N ASP A 359 -9.73 7.31 0.51
CA ASP A 359 -11.17 7.00 0.48
C ASP A 359 -11.66 6.74 -0.96
N VAL A 360 -11.18 7.56 -1.91
CA VAL A 360 -11.53 7.50 -3.34
C VAL A 360 -10.95 6.25 -3.99
N SER A 361 -9.68 5.95 -3.78
CA SER A 361 -9.04 4.76 -4.35
C SER A 361 -9.54 3.47 -3.74
N SER A 362 -9.96 3.51 -2.47
CA SER A 362 -10.65 2.42 -1.80
C SER A 362 -12.00 2.13 -2.47
N ASP A 363 -12.76 3.16 -2.85
CA ASP A 363 -14.00 3.00 -3.62
C ASP A 363 -13.73 2.40 -5.00
N PHE A 364 -12.72 2.89 -5.73
CA PHE A 364 -12.32 2.33 -7.02
C PHE A 364 -11.97 0.84 -6.91
N THR A 365 -11.21 0.47 -5.87
CA THR A 365 -10.83 -0.91 -5.59
C THR A 365 -12.06 -1.77 -5.30
N ALA A 366 -12.98 -1.29 -4.47
CA ALA A 366 -14.24 -1.97 -4.17
C ALA A 366 -15.09 -2.21 -5.43
N GLN A 367 -15.24 -1.20 -6.29
CA GLN A 367 -16.00 -1.29 -7.53
C GLN A 367 -15.35 -2.28 -8.52
N LEU A 368 -14.02 -2.27 -8.67
CA LEU A 368 -13.29 -3.22 -9.51
C LEU A 368 -13.47 -4.67 -9.01
N LEU A 369 -13.35 -4.88 -7.70
CA LEU A 369 -13.55 -6.19 -7.08
C LEU A 369 -14.99 -6.69 -7.26
N ALA A 370 -15.99 -5.85 -7.00
CA ALA A 370 -17.39 -6.21 -7.18
C ALA A 370 -17.71 -6.54 -8.64
N HIS A 371 -17.11 -5.81 -9.59
CA HIS A 371 -17.24 -6.10 -11.02
C HIS A 371 -16.62 -7.45 -11.40
N ALA A 372 -15.36 -7.70 -11.01
CA ALA A 372 -14.68 -8.97 -11.29
C ALA A 372 -15.43 -10.17 -10.69
N ILE A 373 -15.94 -10.03 -9.46
CA ILE A 373 -16.77 -11.05 -8.79
C ILE A 373 -18.08 -11.32 -9.56
N ALA A 374 -18.70 -10.27 -10.12
CA ALA A 374 -19.93 -10.40 -10.90
C ALA A 374 -19.71 -11.08 -12.25
N GLU A 375 -18.57 -10.85 -12.88
CA GLU A 375 -18.15 -11.51 -14.12
C GLU A 375 -17.70 -12.97 -13.92
N GLY A 376 -17.34 -13.34 -12.70
CA GLY A 376 -16.94 -14.69 -12.32
C GLY A 376 -15.44 -14.94 -12.49
N SER A 377 -15.02 -16.20 -12.40
CA SER A 377 -13.61 -16.61 -12.27
C SER A 377 -12.86 -16.60 -13.61
N LYS A 378 -13.06 -15.58 -14.43
CA LYS A 378 -12.36 -15.42 -15.72
C LYS A 378 -10.94 -14.94 -15.46
N ALA A 379 -9.96 -15.54 -16.14
CA ALA A 379 -8.59 -15.04 -16.16
C ALA A 379 -8.51 -13.75 -17.00
N SER A 380 -8.95 -12.65 -16.41
CA SER A 380 -8.96 -11.30 -16.99
C SER A 380 -8.23 -10.34 -16.07
N VAL A 381 -7.64 -9.30 -16.66
CA VAL A 381 -7.07 -8.15 -15.96
C VAL A 381 -8.09 -7.01 -16.00
N TYR A 382 -8.47 -6.53 -14.83
CA TYR A 382 -9.41 -5.44 -14.63
C TYR A 382 -8.66 -4.20 -14.16
N ARG A 383 -8.87 -3.07 -14.83
CA ARG A 383 -8.34 -1.76 -14.42
C ARG A 383 -9.39 -0.67 -14.55
N GLY A 384 -9.32 0.34 -13.70
CA GLY A 384 -10.21 1.49 -13.75
C GLY A 384 -9.63 2.63 -14.57
N LEU A 385 -10.48 3.26 -15.39
CA LEU A 385 -10.21 4.59 -15.92
C LEU A 385 -10.99 5.61 -15.11
N CYS A 386 -10.29 6.22 -14.15
CA CYS A 386 -10.86 7.16 -13.18
C CYS A 386 -10.86 8.59 -13.75
N ARG A 387 -11.94 9.33 -13.53
CA ARG A 387 -12.09 10.74 -13.93
C ARG A 387 -12.83 11.51 -12.86
N GLN A 388 -12.39 12.74 -12.60
CA GLN A 388 -13.14 13.68 -11.78
C GLN A 388 -14.14 14.43 -12.66
N GLU A 389 -15.43 14.35 -12.32
CA GLU A 389 -16.51 15.08 -12.96
C GLU A 389 -17.14 16.07 -11.96
N GLU A 390 -18.04 16.95 -12.43
CA GLU A 390 -18.71 17.93 -11.55
C GLU A 390 -19.46 17.27 -10.37
N ARG A 391 -19.95 16.04 -10.57
CA ARG A 391 -20.69 15.26 -9.57
C ARG A 391 -19.80 14.36 -8.70
N GLY A 392 -18.49 14.41 -8.88
CA GLY A 392 -17.53 13.56 -8.18
C GLY A 392 -16.79 12.61 -9.11
N TRP A 393 -16.18 11.59 -8.52
CA TRP A 393 -15.37 10.63 -9.24
C TRP A 393 -16.22 9.63 -10.03
N THR A 394 -15.81 9.33 -11.26
CA THR A 394 -16.38 8.26 -12.07
C THR A 394 -15.28 7.29 -12.48
N MET A 395 -15.64 6.02 -12.64
CA MET A 395 -14.71 4.99 -13.10
C MET A 395 -15.35 4.17 -14.22
N THR A 396 -14.61 4.01 -15.32
CA THR A 396 -14.94 3.01 -16.35
C THR A 396 -14.03 1.81 -16.20
N VAL A 397 -14.60 0.62 -15.99
CA VAL A 397 -13.83 -0.61 -15.90
C VAL A 397 -13.40 -1.06 -17.30
N LYS A 398 -12.11 -1.29 -17.46
CA LYS A 398 -11.54 -1.97 -18.63
C LYS A 398 -11.21 -3.40 -18.26
N GLU A 399 -11.75 -4.33 -19.02
CA GLU A 399 -11.43 -5.75 -18.94
C GLU A 399 -10.56 -6.13 -20.14
N GLU A 400 -9.42 -6.78 -19.85
CA GLU A 400 -8.54 -7.35 -20.85
C GLU A 400 -8.31 -8.83 -20.53
N LYS A 401 -8.39 -9.69 -21.54
CA LYS A 401 -8.08 -11.11 -21.33
C LYS A 401 -6.62 -11.24 -20.90
N ASN A 402 -6.36 -11.99 -19.82
CA ASN A 402 -5.00 -12.25 -19.38
C ASN A 402 -4.35 -13.33 -20.27
N ASP A 403 -3.91 -12.93 -21.46
CA ASP A 403 -3.15 -13.77 -22.38
C ASP A 403 -1.65 -13.44 -22.39
N TRP A 404 -0.87 -14.19 -23.16
CA TRP A 404 0.60 -14.03 -23.24
C TRP A 404 1.03 -12.77 -24.00
N ILE A 405 0.13 -12.12 -24.74
CA ILE A 405 0.43 -10.88 -25.47
C ILE A 405 0.48 -9.72 -24.48
N PHE A 406 -0.44 -9.72 -23.51
CA PHE A 406 -0.52 -8.70 -22.46
C PHE A 406 0.81 -8.53 -21.70
N GLU A 407 1.54 -9.62 -21.46
CA GLU A 407 2.79 -9.63 -20.68
C GLU A 407 3.92 -8.77 -21.30
N LYS A 408 4.04 -8.76 -22.63
CA LYS A 408 5.12 -8.04 -23.32
C LYS A 408 4.90 -6.53 -23.33
N ASP A 409 3.63 -6.15 -23.41
CA ASP A 409 3.21 -4.76 -23.53
C ASP A 409 2.90 -4.11 -22.16
N TYR A 410 2.89 -4.92 -21.09
CA TYR A 410 2.61 -4.45 -19.74
C TYR A 410 3.64 -3.44 -19.25
N ARG A 411 3.16 -2.36 -18.62
CA ARG A 411 3.97 -1.36 -17.93
C ARG A 411 3.31 -1.00 -16.61
N PHE A 412 4.05 -1.17 -15.51
CA PHE A 412 3.66 -0.73 -14.18
C PHE A 412 3.54 0.80 -14.11
N GLY A 413 2.44 1.32 -13.54
CA GLY A 413 2.23 2.77 -13.37
C GLY A 413 2.02 3.58 -14.67
N GLY A 414 2.19 2.93 -15.83
CA GLY A 414 2.15 3.58 -17.13
C GLY A 414 0.75 3.62 -17.72
N LYS A 415 0.40 4.74 -18.37
CA LYS A 415 -0.68 4.71 -19.37
C LYS A 415 -0.23 3.75 -20.48
N PRO A 416 -1.02 2.72 -20.83
CA PRO A 416 -0.65 1.79 -21.90
C PRO A 416 -0.28 2.61 -23.13
N VAL A 417 0.91 2.35 -23.69
CA VAL A 417 1.34 3.03 -24.91
C VAL A 417 0.30 2.68 -25.95
N SER A 418 -0.56 3.64 -26.27
CA SER A 418 -1.53 3.51 -27.34
C SER A 418 -0.78 2.96 -28.56
N SER A 419 -1.11 1.72 -28.94
CA SER A 419 -0.50 0.99 -30.06
C SER A 419 -0.62 1.75 -31.38
N THR A 420 -1.41 2.82 -31.42
CA THR A 420 -1.51 3.79 -32.50
C THR A 420 -0.20 4.54 -32.77
N ILE A 421 0.69 4.72 -31.77
CA ILE A 421 1.97 5.41 -31.98
C ILE A 421 3.04 4.46 -32.56
N SER A 422 2.95 3.15 -32.31
CA SER A 422 3.97 2.20 -32.76
C SER A 422 3.99 1.97 -34.28
N ARG A 423 2.91 2.28 -35.01
CA ARG A 423 2.90 2.17 -36.49
C ARG A 423 3.60 3.33 -37.20
N LYS A 424 3.79 4.49 -36.55
CA LYS A 424 4.50 5.64 -37.17
C LYS A 424 6.01 5.62 -36.96
N ARG A 425 6.55 4.73 -36.12
CA ARG A 425 7.99 4.63 -35.81
C ARG A 425 8.77 3.59 -36.63
N GLN A 426 8.17 2.93 -37.62
CA GLN A 426 8.89 2.07 -38.57
C GLN A 426 9.72 2.84 -39.62
N GLY A 427 9.79 4.17 -39.53
CA GLY A 427 10.71 4.97 -40.33
C GLY A 427 11.98 5.34 -39.54
N GLY A 428 12.95 4.44 -39.47
CA GLY A 428 14.41 4.68 -39.39
C GLY A 428 15.03 5.66 -38.37
N GLU A 429 14.28 6.38 -37.56
CA GLU A 429 14.82 7.37 -36.63
C GLU A 429 15.18 6.68 -35.31
N LYS A 430 16.49 6.54 -35.09
CA LYS A 430 17.06 6.10 -33.81
C LYS A 430 16.44 6.94 -32.69
N PRO A 431 15.99 6.34 -31.57
CA PRO A 431 15.45 7.08 -30.45
C PRO A 431 16.54 8.04 -29.94
N MET A 432 16.34 9.32 -30.23
CA MET A 432 17.22 10.40 -29.82
C MET A 432 16.90 10.72 -28.36
N PHE A 433 17.25 9.79 -27.45
CA PHE A 433 17.56 10.20 -26.08
C PHE A 433 18.77 11.12 -26.21
N LYS A 434 18.54 12.43 -26.13
CA LYS A 434 19.63 13.41 -26.10
C LYS A 434 20.57 12.99 -24.96
N LEU A 435 21.82 12.71 -25.30
CA LEU A 435 22.88 12.27 -24.37
C LEU A 435 22.86 13.04 -23.05
N GLY A 436 22.57 14.35 -23.08
CA GLY A 436 22.52 15.18 -21.88
C GLY A 436 21.54 14.74 -20.78
N ALA A 437 20.39 14.12 -21.10
CA ALA A 437 19.47 13.63 -20.07
C ALA A 437 19.95 12.31 -19.45
N PHE A 438 20.58 11.45 -20.26
CA PHE A 438 21.17 10.19 -19.79
C PHE A 438 22.46 10.43 -18.99
N ASP A 439 23.27 11.41 -19.38
CA ASP A 439 24.46 11.82 -18.63
C ASP A 439 24.08 12.49 -17.29
N SER A 440 23.01 13.29 -17.27
CA SER A 440 22.44 13.84 -16.03
C SER A 440 21.87 12.75 -15.13
N PHE A 441 21.22 11.74 -15.73
CA PHE A 441 20.71 10.56 -15.03
C PHE A 441 21.86 9.70 -14.49
N LEU A 442 22.92 9.44 -15.26
CA LEU A 442 24.10 8.70 -14.81
C LEU A 442 24.87 9.47 -13.73
N ALA A 443 24.93 10.79 -13.81
CA ALA A 443 25.50 11.63 -12.77
C ALA A 443 24.65 11.58 -11.49
N GLY A 444 23.32 11.71 -11.60
CA GLY A 444 22.40 11.63 -10.47
C GLY A 444 22.35 10.24 -9.82
N ALA A 445 22.21 9.19 -10.64
CA ALA A 445 22.29 7.80 -10.21
C ALA A 445 23.67 7.48 -9.65
N GLY A 446 24.75 7.99 -10.25
CA GLY A 446 26.10 7.88 -9.74
C GLY A 446 26.25 8.51 -8.36
N VAL A 447 25.68 9.70 -8.12
CA VAL A 447 25.67 10.35 -6.80
C VAL A 447 24.86 9.53 -5.79
N VAL A 448 23.66 9.06 -6.14
CA VAL A 448 22.82 8.24 -5.24
C VAL A 448 23.48 6.89 -4.93
N ILE A 449 24.10 6.25 -5.93
CA ILE A 449 24.86 5.01 -5.78
C ILE A 449 26.10 5.26 -4.91
N LEU A 450 26.83 6.36 -5.12
CA LEU A 450 27.98 6.73 -4.30
C LEU A 450 27.61 7.07 -2.87
N ILE A 451 26.48 7.74 -2.64
CA ILE A 451 25.94 7.99 -1.29
C ILE A 451 25.59 6.67 -0.61
N ASN A 452 24.88 5.77 -1.30
CA ASN A 452 24.53 4.46 -0.75
C ASN A 452 25.77 3.58 -0.49
N ILE A 453 26.75 3.57 -1.40
CA ILE A 453 28.01 2.86 -1.23
C ILE A 453 28.81 3.47 -0.07
N ALA A 454 28.87 4.79 0.05
CA ALA A 454 29.55 5.46 1.17
C ALA A 454 28.90 5.11 2.52
N LEU A 455 27.56 5.10 2.59
CA LEU A 455 26.81 4.70 3.77
C LEU A 455 27.04 3.23 4.14
N LEU A 456 27.07 2.33 3.15
CA LEU A 456 27.40 0.91 3.33
C LEU A 456 28.86 0.69 3.79
N LEU A 457 29.81 1.41 3.21
CA LEU A 457 31.24 1.27 3.52
C LEU A 457 31.63 1.88 4.88
N GLN A 458 30.85 2.82 5.40
CA GLN A 458 31.05 3.38 6.74
C GLN A 458 30.57 2.44 7.87
N GLY A 459 30.14 1.21 7.54
CA GLY A 459 29.61 0.28 8.54
C GLY A 459 28.27 0.68 9.12
N GLY A 460 27.64 1.72 8.55
CA GLY A 460 26.27 2.09 8.85
C GLY A 460 25.31 1.09 8.20
N SER A 461 24.21 0.79 8.89
CA SER A 461 23.05 0.24 8.19
C SER A 461 22.70 1.18 7.02
N PRO A 462 22.39 0.69 5.81
CA PRO A 462 22.13 1.52 4.63
C PRO A 462 20.92 2.48 4.78
N LEU A 463 20.22 2.40 5.91
CA LEU A 463 19.34 3.42 6.46
C LEU A 463 19.82 3.63 7.89
N GLY A 464 20.18 4.86 8.27
CA GLY A 464 20.78 5.23 9.55
C GLY A 464 19.92 4.98 10.78
N PHE A 465 19.60 3.72 11.05
CA PHE A 465 19.11 3.28 12.34
C PHE A 465 20.30 2.99 13.24
N ASP A 466 20.76 4.01 13.95
CA ASP A 466 21.52 3.75 15.17
C ASP A 466 20.50 3.45 16.27
N ARG A 467 20.32 2.16 16.55
CA ARG A 467 19.45 1.68 17.62
C ARG A 467 19.83 2.28 18.98
N GLU A 468 21.12 2.50 19.24
CA GLU A 468 21.57 3.11 20.49
C GLU A 468 21.28 4.60 20.55
N GLU A 469 21.34 5.31 19.42
CA GLU A 469 20.92 6.71 19.34
C GLU A 469 19.41 6.86 19.51
N PHE A 470 18.62 5.98 18.88
CA PHE A 470 17.17 5.90 19.07
C PHE A 470 16.81 5.59 20.53
N GLU A 471 17.48 4.60 21.16
CA GLU A 471 17.28 4.27 22.56
C GLU A 471 17.73 5.41 23.51
N ARG A 472 18.79 6.17 23.17
CA ARG A 472 19.21 7.38 23.89
C ARG A 472 18.23 8.54 23.76
N GLN A 473 17.63 8.75 22.59
CA GLN A 473 16.60 9.76 22.38
C GLN A 473 15.31 9.43 23.14
N LEU A 474 14.96 8.13 23.24
CA LEU A 474 13.88 7.68 24.12
C LEU A 474 14.20 7.89 25.62
N GLU A 475 15.45 7.69 26.03
CA GLU A 475 15.89 7.97 27.41
C GLU A 475 15.87 9.46 27.75
N SER A 476 16.34 10.33 26.84
CA SER A 476 16.40 11.78 27.07
C SER A 476 15.02 12.44 27.10
N GLN A 477 14.01 11.84 26.46
CA GLN A 477 12.60 12.25 26.55
C GLN A 477 11.89 11.72 27.81
N GLY A 478 12.59 11.04 28.72
CA GLY A 478 12.03 10.52 29.97
C GLY A 478 11.15 9.28 29.81
N LEU A 479 11.22 8.59 28.67
CA LEU A 479 10.33 7.49 28.30
C LEU A 479 10.86 6.09 28.68
N LYS A 480 12.01 6.02 29.37
CA LYS A 480 12.54 4.78 29.97
C LYS A 480 12.46 4.89 31.49
N GLU A 481 11.37 4.41 32.09
CA GLU A 481 11.40 4.14 33.53
C GLU A 481 12.40 3.02 33.78
N LYS A 482 13.32 3.24 34.73
CA LYS A 482 14.20 2.19 35.26
C LYS A 482 13.33 0.97 35.61
N ILE A 483 13.56 -0.13 34.92
CA ILE A 483 13.03 -1.44 35.31
C ILE A 483 13.56 -1.71 36.71
N THR A 484 12.74 -1.44 37.71
CA THR A 484 13.04 -1.77 39.10
C THR A 484 12.65 -3.23 39.25
N THR A 485 13.61 -4.12 39.03
CA THR A 485 13.48 -5.55 39.29
C THR A 485 13.13 -5.75 40.76
N THR A 486 11.85 -5.90 41.06
CA THR A 486 11.40 -6.29 42.40
C THR A 486 11.62 -7.78 42.53
N ALA A 487 12.77 -8.16 43.08
CA ALA A 487 13.05 -9.54 43.46
C ALA A 487 12.06 -9.96 44.55
N THR A 488 11.07 -10.78 44.20
CA THR A 488 10.21 -11.43 45.17
C THR A 488 10.96 -12.66 45.69
N ALA A 489 11.56 -12.53 46.87
CA ALA A 489 12.14 -13.65 47.58
C ALA A 489 11.01 -14.51 48.16
N SER A 490 10.74 -15.66 47.55
CA SER A 490 9.91 -16.69 48.14
C SER A 490 10.64 -17.30 49.34
N LYS A 491 10.20 -16.96 50.55
CA LYS A 491 10.56 -17.71 51.77
C LYS A 491 9.84 -19.06 51.73
N THR A 492 10.62 -20.12 51.55
CA THR A 492 10.21 -21.48 51.88
C THR A 492 10.32 -21.66 53.39
N THR A 493 9.20 -21.91 54.07
CA THR A 493 9.18 -22.44 55.44
C THR A 493 8.95 -23.93 55.35
N THR A 494 9.97 -24.69 55.76
CA THR A 494 9.88 -26.07 56.28
C THR A 494 9.10 -26.13 57.56
#